data_AF-A0A533UP75-F1
#
_entry.id   AF-A0A533UP75-F1
#
_cell.length_a   1.000
_cell.length_b   1.000
_cell.length_c   1.000
_cell.angle_alpha   90.00
_cell.angle_beta   90.00
_cell.angle_gamma   90.00
#
_symmetry.space_group_name_H-M   'P 1'
#
loop_
_entity.id
_entity.type
_entity.pdbx_description
1 polymer ?
#
loop_
_entity_poly.entity_id
_entity_poly.type
_entity_poly.pdbx_seq_one_letter_code
_entity_poly.pdbx_strand_id
1 'polypeptide(L)' 'NVDEYGTEASAVTEVMCSEKEEAVQPPKIEIFRADHPFVFMIFDNRTGLILFIGKLADPS' A
#
# COMPACT_ATOMS: atom_id res chain seq x y z
N ASN A 1 10.40 9.01 -10.07
CA ASN A 1 10.26 9.45 -8.68
C ASN A 1 9.04 8.79 -8.09
N VAL A 2 9.27 8.03 -7.02
CA VAL A 2 8.24 7.56 -6.10
C VAL A 2 8.51 8.34 -4.82
N ASP A 3 7.54 9.12 -4.39
CA ASP A 3 7.62 9.95 -3.18
C ASP A 3 6.33 9.80 -2.36
N GLU A 4 6.36 10.29 -1.13
CA GLU A 4 5.25 10.26 -0.17
C GLU A 4 4.05 11.11 -0.61
N TYR A 5 4.21 11.93 -1.64
CA TYR A 5 3.16 12.79 -2.18
C TYR A 5 2.44 12.15 -3.37
N GLY A 6 3.04 11.14 -3.99
CA GLY A 6 2.52 10.53 -5.22
C GLY A 6 2.21 11.58 -6.29
N THR A 7 1.54 11.16 -7.36
CA THR A 7 0.78 12.10 -8.20
C THR A 7 -0.63 12.35 -7.64
N GLU A 8 -0.99 11.69 -6.54
CA GLU A 8 -2.21 11.95 -5.77
C GLU A 8 -2.10 11.23 -4.42
N ALA A 9 -1.68 11.97 -3.40
CA ALA A 9 -1.92 11.66 -1.99
C ALA A 9 -3.44 11.67 -1.74
N SER A 10 -4.14 10.61 -2.11
CA SER A 10 -5.56 10.45 -1.77
C SER A 10 -5.71 9.41 -0.67
N ALA A 11 -6.12 9.93 0.48
CA ALA A 11 -6.52 9.23 1.68
C ALA A 11 -5.40 8.68 2.58
N VAL A 12 -4.63 9.58 3.20
CA VAL A 12 -4.37 9.46 4.65
C VAL A 12 -5.74 9.49 5.33
N THR A 13 -6.44 8.36 5.29
CA THR A 13 -7.42 8.07 6.32
C THR A 13 -6.57 7.55 7.46
N GLU A 14 -6.17 8.43 8.37
CA GLU A 14 -5.90 8.00 9.73
C GLU A 14 -7.17 7.28 10.19
N VAL A 15 -7.22 5.97 9.99
CA VAL A 15 -8.21 5.14 10.64
C VAL A 15 -7.76 5.10 12.09
N MET A 16 -8.15 6.12 12.85
CA MET A 16 -8.29 6.03 14.28
C MET A 16 -9.43 5.03 14.49
N CYS A 17 -9.11 3.74 14.38
CA CYS A 17 -9.97 2.66 14.85
C CYS A 17 -10.09 2.91 16.34
N SER A 18 -11.12 3.66 16.73
CA SER A 18 -11.54 3.79 18.10
C SER A 18 -11.72 2.39 18.65
N GLU A 19 -11.03 2.12 19.74
CA GLU A 19 -11.08 0.88 20.49
C GLU A 19 -12.53 0.59 20.83
N LYS A 20 -13.19 -0.25 20.01
CA LYS A 20 -14.40 -0.92 20.42
C LYS A 20 -13.94 -2.15 21.18
N GLU A 21 -14.02 -2.03 22.49
CA GLU A 21 -13.92 -3.12 23.45
C GLU A 21 -15.01 -4.17 23.18
N GLU A 22 -14.79 -5.04 22.21
CA GLU A 22 -15.41 -6.36 22.17
C GLU A 22 -14.27 -7.38 22.16
N ALA A 23 -14.42 -8.44 22.94
CA ALA A 23 -13.44 -9.50 23.17
C ALA A 23 -13.16 -10.31 21.89
N VAL A 24 -12.54 -9.65 20.91
CA VAL A 24 -12.01 -10.20 19.67
C VAL A 24 -10.51 -10.15 19.84
N GLN A 25 -9.82 -11.27 19.59
CA GLN A 25 -8.36 -11.29 19.54
C GLN A 25 -7.88 -10.07 18.75
N PRO A 26 -6.87 -9.31 19.24
CA PRO A 26 -6.41 -8.13 18.52
C PRO A 26 -6.13 -8.56 17.08
N PRO A 27 -6.65 -7.83 16.07
CA PRO A 27 -6.48 -8.21 14.68
C PRO A 27 -4.99 -8.41 14.45
N LYS A 28 -4.61 -9.59 13.93
CA LYS A 28 -3.22 -9.87 13.63
C LYS A 28 -2.74 -8.80 12.67
N ILE A 29 -1.86 -7.92 13.14
CA ILE A 29 -1.29 -6.85 12.34
C ILE A 29 -0.33 -7.50 11.35
N GLU A 30 -0.70 -7.52 10.08
CA GLU A 30 0.21 -7.95 9.02
C GLU A 30 1.18 -6.80 8.71
N ILE A 31 2.48 -7.04 8.91
CA ILE A 31 3.53 -6.05 8.64
C ILE A 31 4.05 -6.29 7.23
N PHE A 32 3.85 -5.33 6.34
CA PHE A 32 4.45 -5.32 5.01
C PHE A 32 5.74 -4.49 5.01
N ARG A 33 6.88 -5.14 4.74
CA ARG A 33 8.19 -4.48 4.59
C ARG A 33 8.71 -4.71 3.17
N ALA A 34 8.76 -3.63 2.39
CA ALA A 34 9.36 -3.62 1.05
C ALA A 34 10.85 -3.21 1.12
N ASP A 35 11.61 -3.86 2.00
CA ASP A 35 13.04 -3.60 2.27
C ASP A 35 13.99 -4.47 1.41
N HIS A 36 13.44 -5.12 0.37
CA HIS A 36 14.13 -6.02 -0.55
C HIS A 36 13.44 -5.97 -1.93
N PRO A 37 14.01 -6.56 -2.98
CA PRO A 37 13.44 -6.47 -4.33
C PRO A 37 11.97 -6.91 -4.42
N PHE A 38 11.14 -6.06 -5.01
CA PHE A 38 9.70 -6.33 -5.20
C PHE A 38 9.24 -5.98 -6.62
N VAL A 39 8.06 -6.50 -6.99
CA VAL A 39 7.39 -6.18 -8.25
C VAL A 39 6.26 -5.19 -7.97
N PHE A 40 6.06 -4.24 -8.87
CA PHE A 40 4.95 -3.30 -8.82
C PHE A 40 4.16 -3.29 -10.14
N MET A 41 2.89 -2.93 -10.04
CA MET A 41 2.00 -2.75 -11.18
C MET A 41 1.10 -1.55 -10.93
N ILE A 42 0.96 -0.70 -11.94
CA ILE A 42 -0.03 0.38 -11.99
C ILE A 42 -1.01 -0.03 -13.07
N PHE A 43 -2.28 -0.15 -12.72
CA PHE A 43 -3.32 -0.57 -13.65
C PHE A 43 -4.62 0.21 -13.40
N ASP A 44 -5.42 0.36 -14.45
CA ASP A 44 -6.76 0.93 -14.35
C ASP A 44 -7.72 -0.11 -13.76
N ASN A 45 -8.28 0.16 -12.58
CA ASN A 45 -9.16 -0.79 -11.87
C ASN A 45 -10.48 -1.10 -12.60
N ARG A 46 -10.94 -0.22 -13.49
CA ARG A 46 -12.23 -0.38 -14.18
C ARG A 46 -12.11 -1.27 -15.41
N THR A 47 -11.00 -1.16 -16.12
CA THR A 47 -10.72 -1.83 -17.40
C THR A 47 -9.73 -2.98 -17.26
N GLY A 48 -8.98 -3.03 -16.15
CA GLY A 48 -7.90 -3.99 -15.92
C GLY A 48 -6.65 -3.72 -16.75
N LEU A 49 -6.56 -2.57 -17.42
CA LEU A 49 -5.44 -2.25 -18.29
C LEU A 49 -4.19 -1.96 -17.46
N ILE A 50 -3.11 -2.69 -17.76
CA ILE A 50 -1.79 -2.44 -17.17
C ILE A 50 -1.23 -1.18 -17.81
N LEU A 51 -1.01 -0.15 -16.99
CA LEU A 51 -0.39 1.10 -17.40
C LEU A 51 1.14 1.01 -17.26
N PHE A 52 1.60 0.41 -16.15
CA PHE A 52 3.01 0.17 -15.88
C PHE A 52 3.20 -1.13 -15.11
N ILE A 53 4.30 -1.84 -15.38
CA ILE A 53 4.73 -3.00 -14.61
C ILE A 53 6.26 -3.00 -14.52
N GLY A 54 6.80 -3.35 -13.37
CA GLY A 54 8.24 -3.38 -13.19
C GLY A 54 8.68 -4.10 -11.93
N LYS A 55 9.99 -4.28 -11.81
CA LYS A 55 10.66 -4.80 -10.62
C LYS A 55 11.58 -3.72 -10.08
N LEU A 56 11.41 -3.35 -8.81
CA LEU A 56 12.38 -2.53 -8.10
C LEU A 56 13.38 -3.46 -7.44
N ALA A 57 14.60 -3.53 -7.97
CA ALA A 57 15.67 -4.36 -7.45
C ALA A 57 16.66 -3.58 -6.57
N ASP A 58 16.80 -2.28 -6.84
CA ASP A 58 17.65 -1.36 -6.11
C ASP A 58 16.93 0.00 -6.05
N PRO A 59 16.58 0.51 -4.86
CA PRO A 59 15.90 1.80 -4.67
C PRO A 59 16.85 3.01 -4.56
N SER A 60 18.17 2.80 -4.67
CA SER A 60 19.20 3.84 -4.49
C SER A 60 19.09 5.01 -5.49
#